data_AF-A0A9E2RHW0-F1
#
_entry.id   AF-A0A9E2RHW0-F1
#
_cell.length_a   1.000
_cell.length_b   1.000
_cell.length_c   1.000
_cell.angle_alpha   90.00
_cell.angle_beta   90.00
_cell.angle_gamma   90.00
#
_symmetry.space_group_name_H-M   'P 1'
#
loop_
_entity.id
_entity.type
_entity.pdbx_description
1 polymer ?
#
loop_
_entity_poly.entity_id
_entity_poly.type
_entity_poly.pdbx_seq_one_letter_code
_entity_poly.pdbx_strand_id
1 'polypeptide(L)'
;MQKRLAPQRRSARTTTVGPKLPLSFRRPDLAREWHPTKNGHLTLDACATNSTQPVWWQCQQNPHHVWRASLKSRYSKRTGCRRCTLAMRAWNNESFQARTLSRKSPELAATWHPTKNGTLTPKDVTFNSRQRVWWQCPSNPHHVWDTTVNNRQRSNCPFCAGRFHRAIGSRHRWQDPISLTHPHLVPEWHPTRNGRISPNQVTAGSKRLIWWQCALNPDHAWQTPVHRRTLTRSTCPLCRNERRRVLELTREKNPQPRKSRFLRPRPRPPANPLLPWETSHP
;
A
#
# COMPACT_ATOMS: atom_id res chain seq x y z
N MET A 1 72.96 -46.90 57.79
CA MET A 1 71.60 -47.04 58.37
C MET A 1 70.72 -45.89 57.88
N GLN A 2 69.90 -46.12 56.85
CA GLN A 2 68.95 -45.13 56.33
C GLN A 2 67.67 -45.14 57.17
N LYS A 3 67.38 -44.04 57.88
CA LYS A 3 66.11 -43.85 58.59
C LYS A 3 65.02 -43.43 57.58
N ARG A 4 63.99 -44.26 57.43
CA ARG A 4 62.76 -43.92 56.67
C ARG A 4 61.99 -42.84 57.42
N LEU A 5 61.66 -41.73 56.74
CA LEU A 5 60.66 -40.77 57.20
C LEU A 5 59.34 -41.05 56.48
N ALA A 6 58.26 -41.13 57.25
CA ALA A 6 56.90 -41.44 56.79
C ALA A 6 56.30 -40.30 55.94
N PRO A 7 55.41 -40.59 54.97
CA PRO A 7 54.81 -39.58 54.14
C PRO A 7 53.74 -38.79 54.91
N GLN A 8 53.82 -37.46 54.88
CA GLN A 8 52.80 -36.58 55.42
C GLN A 8 51.52 -36.64 54.58
N ARG A 9 50.37 -36.81 55.23
CA ARG A 9 49.04 -36.80 54.62
C ARG A 9 48.76 -35.41 54.00
N ARG A 10 48.57 -35.36 52.69
CA ARG A 10 48.04 -34.17 52.01
C ARG A 10 46.55 -34.04 52.34
N SER A 11 46.18 -32.97 53.04
CA SER A 11 44.77 -32.58 53.23
C SER A 11 44.11 -32.32 51.89
N ALA A 12 42.91 -32.89 51.71
CA ALA A 12 42.09 -32.71 50.52
C ALA A 12 41.68 -31.23 50.39
N ARG A 13 42.01 -30.61 49.25
CA ARG A 13 41.56 -29.27 48.89
C ARG A 13 40.10 -29.37 48.43
N THR A 14 39.17 -28.96 49.29
CA THR A 14 37.76 -28.82 48.91
C THR A 14 37.64 -27.62 47.97
N THR A 15 37.46 -27.89 46.67
CA THR A 15 37.24 -26.87 45.66
C THR A 15 35.82 -26.30 45.85
N THR A 16 35.69 -25.20 46.59
CA THR A 16 34.44 -24.46 46.66
C THR A 16 34.17 -23.83 45.29
N VAL A 17 33.32 -24.48 44.49
CA VAL A 17 32.83 -23.92 43.22
C VAL A 17 31.91 -22.76 43.58
N GLY A 18 32.37 -21.53 43.36
CA GLY A 18 31.57 -20.32 43.54
C GLY A 18 30.27 -20.36 42.71
N PRO A 19 29.25 -19.56 43.08
CA PRO A 19 27.94 -19.61 42.45
C PRO A 19 28.06 -19.35 40.95
N LYS A 20 27.52 -20.27 40.12
CA LYS A 20 27.47 -20.09 38.67
C LYS A 20 26.65 -18.83 38.36
N LEU A 21 27.28 -17.85 37.71
CA LEU A 21 26.62 -16.64 37.22
C LEU A 21 25.36 -16.98 36.39
N PRO A 22 24.32 -16.12 36.44
CA PRO A 22 23.09 -16.32 35.68
C PRO A 22 23.34 -16.43 34.17
N LEU A 23 22.46 -17.15 33.47
CA LEU A 23 22.60 -17.40 32.04
C LEU A 23 22.47 -16.12 31.21
N SER A 24 21.60 -15.21 31.61
CA SER A 24 21.41 -13.88 31.03
C SER A 24 22.69 -13.06 31.04
N PHE A 25 23.47 -13.15 32.13
CA PHE A 25 24.76 -12.47 32.26
C PHE A 25 25.85 -13.12 31.40
N ARG A 26 25.88 -14.46 31.33
CA ARG A 26 26.84 -15.19 30.48
C ARG A 26 26.52 -15.10 28.99
N ARG A 27 25.26 -14.88 28.62
CA ARG A 27 24.75 -14.79 27.25
C ARG A 27 23.76 -13.62 27.09
N PRO A 28 24.26 -12.37 27.13
CA PRO A 28 23.43 -11.18 26.97
C PRO A 28 22.82 -11.05 25.57
N ASP A 29 23.36 -11.77 24.59
CA ASP A 29 22.77 -11.93 23.26
C ASP A 29 21.44 -12.67 23.31
N LEU A 30 21.36 -13.77 24.08
CA LEU A 30 20.14 -14.55 24.26
C LEU A 30 19.12 -13.78 25.11
N ALA A 31 19.57 -13.10 26.16
CA ALA A 31 18.69 -12.28 27.00
C ALA A 31 17.95 -11.21 26.18
N ARG A 32 18.67 -10.52 25.29
CA ARG A 32 18.08 -9.49 24.40
C ARG A 32 17.14 -10.05 23.33
N GLU A 33 17.24 -11.33 22.99
CA GLU A 33 16.33 -11.99 22.06
C GLU A 33 15.20 -12.76 22.74
N TRP A 34 15.15 -12.78 24.08
CA TRP A 34 14.07 -13.43 24.81
C TRP A 34 12.76 -12.69 24.57
N HIS A 35 11.69 -13.41 24.23
CA HIS A 35 10.41 -12.74 24.00
C HIS A 35 9.83 -12.22 25.34
N PRO A 36 9.37 -10.95 25.42
CA PRO A 36 8.97 -10.31 26.67
C PRO A 36 7.75 -10.96 27.33
N THR A 37 6.74 -11.37 26.55
CA THR A 37 5.44 -11.84 27.11
C THR A 37 5.06 -13.29 26.79
N LYS A 38 5.59 -13.89 25.72
CA LYS A 38 5.14 -15.21 25.24
C LYS A 38 5.70 -16.41 26.00
N ASN A 39 6.67 -16.20 26.89
CA ASN A 39 7.28 -17.26 27.69
C ASN A 39 6.61 -17.42 29.07
N GLY A 40 5.54 -16.67 29.35
CA GLY A 40 4.83 -16.73 30.62
C GLY A 40 5.76 -16.43 31.79
N HIS A 41 5.79 -17.30 32.79
CA HIS A 41 6.65 -17.18 33.97
C HIS A 41 8.09 -17.67 33.75
N LEU A 42 8.41 -18.23 32.58
CA LEU A 42 9.76 -18.73 32.32
C LEU A 42 10.73 -17.56 32.10
N THR A 43 11.77 -17.53 32.94
CA THR A 43 12.92 -16.64 32.78
C THR A 43 14.08 -17.39 32.12
N LEU A 44 14.93 -16.68 31.40
CA LEU A 44 16.12 -17.28 30.78
C LEU A 44 17.05 -17.94 31.83
N ASP A 45 17.13 -17.34 33.03
CA ASP A 45 18.01 -17.81 34.10
C ASP A 45 17.50 -19.07 34.81
N ALA A 46 16.18 -19.30 34.81
CA ALA A 46 15.58 -20.53 35.30
C ALA A 46 15.76 -21.72 34.33
N CYS A 47 16.19 -21.47 33.09
CA CYS A 47 16.27 -22.50 32.06
C CYS A 47 17.65 -23.19 32.01
N ALA A 48 17.66 -24.52 32.03
CA ALA A 48 18.89 -25.30 31.82
C ALA A 48 19.44 -25.11 30.39
N THR A 49 20.75 -24.93 30.23
CA THR A 49 21.41 -24.64 28.93
C THR A 49 21.25 -25.74 27.87
N ASN A 50 20.99 -26.97 28.30
CA ASN A 50 20.71 -28.13 27.44
C ASN A 50 19.20 -28.38 27.23
N SER A 51 18.33 -27.49 27.71
CA SER A 51 16.88 -27.65 27.59
C SER A 51 16.45 -27.70 26.12
N THR A 52 15.71 -28.74 25.77
CA THR A 52 15.08 -28.93 24.47
C THR A 52 13.69 -28.28 24.39
N GLN A 53 13.18 -27.73 25.50
CA GLN A 53 11.86 -27.10 25.51
C GLN A 53 11.82 -25.88 24.57
N PRO A 54 10.83 -25.80 23.66
CA PRO A 54 10.73 -24.71 22.70
C PRO A 54 10.15 -23.45 23.36
N VAL A 55 11.01 -22.44 23.52
CA VAL A 55 10.64 -21.10 24.02
C VAL A 55 10.57 -20.09 22.87
N TRP A 56 9.92 -18.96 23.12
CA TRP A 56 9.73 -17.88 22.16
C TRP A 56 10.89 -16.89 22.20
N TRP A 57 11.35 -16.52 21.00
CA TRP A 57 12.40 -15.55 20.77
C TRP A 57 11.87 -14.43 19.87
N GLN A 58 12.42 -13.23 20.06
CA GLN A 58 12.12 -12.04 19.28
C GLN A 58 13.41 -11.46 18.72
N CYS A 59 13.38 -11.04 17.46
CA CYS A 59 14.58 -10.54 16.79
C CYS A 59 14.86 -9.11 17.22
N GLN A 60 16.12 -8.80 17.53
CA GLN A 60 16.55 -7.43 17.83
C GLN A 60 16.45 -6.49 16.62
N GLN A 61 16.60 -7.02 15.40
CA GLN A 61 16.60 -6.21 14.17
C GLN A 61 15.19 -5.92 13.64
N ASN A 62 14.24 -6.83 13.87
CA ASN A 62 12.86 -6.64 13.47
C ASN A 62 11.91 -7.27 14.51
N PRO A 63 11.19 -6.45 15.30
CA PRO A 63 10.26 -6.92 16.33
C PRO A 63 9.17 -7.88 15.81
N HIS A 64 8.81 -7.81 14.52
CA HIS A 64 7.83 -8.72 13.92
C HIS A 64 8.38 -10.14 13.67
N HIS A 65 9.70 -10.31 13.70
CA HIS A 65 10.32 -11.62 13.59
C HIS A 65 10.32 -12.32 14.95
N VAL A 66 9.23 -13.03 15.21
CA VAL A 66 9.07 -13.89 16.39
C VAL A 66 9.15 -15.36 15.96
N TRP A 67 9.89 -16.18 16.71
CA TRP A 67 10.03 -17.61 16.41
C TRP A 67 10.16 -18.47 17.66
N ARG A 68 9.91 -19.78 17.50
CA ARG A 68 10.12 -20.80 18.54
C ARG A 68 11.41 -21.55 18.31
N ALA A 69 12.22 -21.71 19.35
CA ALA A 69 13.42 -22.53 19.32
C ALA A 69 13.79 -22.99 20.73
N SER A 70 14.47 -24.13 20.86
CA SER A 70 14.97 -24.62 22.14
C SER A 70 16.21 -23.87 22.60
N LEU A 71 16.38 -23.74 23.92
CA LEU A 71 17.55 -23.09 24.50
C LEU A 71 18.85 -23.83 24.14
N LYS A 72 18.83 -25.18 24.09
CA LYS A 72 19.95 -26.01 23.62
C LYS A 72 20.41 -25.61 22.21
N SER A 73 19.47 -25.41 21.29
CA SER A 73 19.79 -25.04 19.90
C SER A 73 20.41 -23.63 19.82
N ARG A 74 19.90 -22.70 20.62
CA ARG A 74 20.38 -21.33 20.67
C ARG A 74 21.75 -21.21 21.36
N TYR A 75 21.94 -21.97 22.44
CA TYR A 75 23.15 -21.96 23.26
C TYR A 75 24.31 -22.68 22.56
N SER A 76 24.11 -23.92 22.12
CA SER A 76 25.17 -24.77 21.54
C SER A 76 25.42 -24.54 20.05
N LYS A 77 24.37 -24.32 19.24
CA LYS A 77 24.50 -24.18 17.78
C LYS A 77 24.58 -22.73 17.31
N ARG A 78 24.53 -21.75 18.22
CA ARG A 78 24.51 -20.29 17.95
C ARG A 78 23.53 -19.91 16.84
N THR A 79 22.38 -20.58 16.80
CA THR A 79 21.34 -20.29 15.81
C THR A 79 20.67 -18.96 16.16
N GLY A 80 20.34 -18.14 15.15
CA GLY A 80 19.69 -16.83 15.32
C GLY A 80 18.34 -16.77 14.61
N CYS A 81 17.87 -15.55 14.33
CA CYS A 81 16.63 -15.35 13.56
C CYS A 81 16.79 -15.90 12.14
N ARG A 82 16.13 -17.04 11.83
CA ARG A 82 16.20 -17.68 10.50
C ARG A 82 15.78 -16.73 9.37
N ARG A 83 14.81 -15.84 9.61
CA ARG A 83 14.39 -14.82 8.63
C ARG A 83 15.52 -13.84 8.31
N CYS A 84 16.22 -13.34 9.32
CA CYS A 84 17.36 -12.46 9.12
C CYS A 84 18.55 -13.20 8.50
N THR A 85 18.84 -14.43 8.91
CA THR A 85 19.92 -15.23 8.30
C THR A 85 19.66 -15.53 6.82
N LEU A 86 18.41 -15.86 6.46
CA LEU A 86 18.02 -16.07 5.07
C LEU A 86 18.04 -14.76 4.27
N ALA A 87 17.59 -13.66 4.88
CA ALA A 87 17.69 -12.34 4.27
C ALA A 87 19.15 -11.98 4.00
N MET A 88 20.04 -12.06 4.98
CA MET A 88 21.49 -11.80 4.80
C MET A 88 22.12 -12.67 3.70
N ARG A 89 21.79 -13.97 3.65
CA ARG A 89 22.27 -14.86 2.59
C ARG A 89 21.72 -14.50 1.20
N ALA A 90 20.47 -14.03 1.13
CA ALA A 90 19.90 -13.52 -0.10
C ALA A 90 20.54 -12.17 -0.50
N TRP A 91 20.82 -11.29 0.46
CA TRP A 91 21.45 -9.99 0.19
C TRP A 91 22.89 -10.13 -0.28
N ASN A 92 23.67 -11.07 0.25
CA ASN A 92 25.04 -11.32 -0.20
C ASN A 92 25.11 -12.17 -1.48
N ASN A 93 23.97 -12.61 -2.01
CA ASN A 93 23.91 -13.34 -3.26
C ASN A 93 23.83 -12.34 -4.42
N GLU A 94 24.90 -12.26 -5.21
CA GLU A 94 25.01 -11.36 -6.37
C GLU A 94 23.85 -11.55 -7.37
N SER A 95 23.39 -12.80 -7.57
CA SER A 95 22.23 -13.11 -8.42
C SER A 95 20.92 -12.54 -7.86
N PHE A 96 20.76 -12.44 -6.53
CA PHE A 96 19.60 -11.76 -5.94
C PHE A 96 19.72 -10.25 -6.09
N GLN A 97 20.87 -9.66 -5.73
CA GLN A 97 21.11 -8.22 -5.88
C GLN A 97 20.86 -7.74 -7.31
N ALA A 98 21.33 -8.49 -8.31
CA ALA A 98 21.12 -8.20 -9.73
C ALA A 98 19.64 -8.18 -10.14
N ARG A 99 18.75 -8.80 -9.37
CA ARG A 99 17.29 -8.87 -9.61
C ARG A 99 16.48 -7.94 -8.73
N THR A 100 17.11 -7.17 -7.85
CA THR A 100 16.43 -6.18 -7.00
C THR A 100 15.79 -5.06 -7.83
N LEU A 101 14.70 -4.48 -7.32
CA LEU A 101 14.03 -3.36 -7.98
C LEU A 101 15.00 -2.18 -8.16
N SER A 102 15.77 -1.83 -7.11
CA SER A 102 16.74 -0.74 -7.17
C SER A 102 17.78 -0.88 -8.28
N ARG A 103 18.17 -2.12 -8.62
CA ARG A 103 19.22 -2.38 -9.60
C ARG A 103 18.67 -2.60 -11.01
N LYS A 104 17.46 -3.17 -11.14
CA LYS A 104 16.81 -3.40 -12.44
C LYS A 104 16.07 -2.17 -12.97
N SER A 105 15.54 -1.32 -12.10
CA SER A 105 14.79 -0.12 -12.49
C SER A 105 14.93 0.97 -11.42
N PRO A 106 16.05 1.72 -11.46
CA PRO A 106 16.28 2.86 -10.58
C PRO A 106 15.17 3.92 -10.67
N GLU A 107 14.61 4.15 -11.86
CA GLU A 107 13.54 5.10 -12.08
C GLU A 107 12.24 4.71 -11.36
N LEU A 108 11.89 3.42 -11.31
CA LEU A 108 10.75 2.97 -10.51
C LEU A 108 11.06 3.05 -9.02
N ALA A 109 12.27 2.65 -8.61
CA ALA A 109 12.71 2.75 -7.22
C ALA A 109 12.66 4.19 -6.67
N ALA A 110 12.90 5.20 -7.52
CA ALA A 110 12.77 6.61 -7.15
C ALA A 110 11.31 7.03 -6.86
N THR A 111 10.32 6.29 -7.35
CA THR A 111 8.89 6.52 -7.07
C THR A 111 8.38 5.78 -5.83
N TRP A 112 9.28 5.18 -5.05
CA TRP A 112 8.95 4.52 -3.79
C TRP A 112 8.49 5.54 -2.75
N HIS A 113 7.40 5.23 -2.04
CA HIS A 113 6.93 6.15 -1.01
C HIS A 113 7.90 6.18 0.19
N PRO A 114 8.28 7.37 0.71
CA PRO A 114 9.35 7.51 1.70
C PRO A 114 9.03 6.88 3.06
N THR A 115 7.79 6.98 3.56
CA THR A 115 7.45 6.55 4.93
C THR A 115 6.44 5.40 5.04
N LYS A 116 5.52 5.25 4.08
CA LYS A 116 4.42 4.27 4.14
C LYS A 116 4.85 2.80 4.00
N ASN A 117 6.08 2.53 3.57
CA ASN A 117 6.60 1.17 3.40
C ASN A 117 7.35 0.62 4.63
N GLY A 118 7.37 1.38 5.73
CA GLY A 118 8.05 0.98 6.95
C GLY A 118 9.54 0.75 6.70
N THR A 119 10.05 -0.42 7.07
CA THR A 119 11.46 -0.78 6.89
C THR A 119 11.79 -1.34 5.51
N LEU A 120 10.79 -1.55 4.63
CA LEU A 120 11.02 -2.12 3.30
C LEU A 120 11.58 -1.09 2.33
N THR A 121 12.72 -1.41 1.75
CA THR A 121 13.40 -0.60 0.74
C THR A 121 13.36 -1.26 -0.64
N PRO A 122 13.57 -0.49 -1.73
CA PRO A 122 13.72 -1.04 -3.08
C PRO A 122 14.85 -2.08 -3.25
N LYS A 123 15.81 -2.14 -2.31
CA LYS A 123 16.90 -3.14 -2.30
C LYS A 123 16.44 -4.50 -1.76
N ASP A 124 15.34 -4.51 -1.02
CA ASP A 124 14.86 -5.69 -0.30
C ASP A 124 13.88 -6.51 -1.15
N VAL A 125 13.39 -5.92 -2.25
CA VAL A 125 12.38 -6.52 -3.13
C VAL A 125 12.96 -6.76 -4.52
N THR A 126 12.60 -7.90 -5.10
CA THR A 126 12.95 -8.20 -6.50
C THR A 126 12.03 -7.46 -7.46
N PHE A 127 12.53 -7.18 -8.65
CA PHE A 127 11.81 -6.47 -9.72
C PHE A 127 10.44 -7.13 -10.03
N ASN A 128 10.36 -8.46 -10.03
CA ASN A 128 9.13 -9.22 -10.28
C ASN A 128 8.34 -9.59 -9.03
N SER A 129 8.59 -8.94 -7.89
CA SER A 129 7.91 -9.25 -6.63
C SER A 129 6.40 -8.98 -6.71
N ARG A 130 5.62 -9.88 -6.10
CA ARG A 130 4.17 -9.68 -5.88
C ARG A 130 3.88 -8.91 -4.58
N GLN A 131 4.91 -8.39 -3.90
CA GLN A 131 4.75 -7.58 -2.70
C GLN A 131 4.00 -6.29 -3.04
N ARG A 132 2.89 -6.02 -2.32
CA ARG A 132 2.20 -4.73 -2.37
C ARG A 132 2.96 -3.70 -1.54
N VAL A 133 3.23 -2.55 -2.14
CA VAL A 133 3.95 -1.43 -1.55
C VAL A 133 3.34 -0.12 -2.04
N TRP A 134 3.60 0.96 -1.30
CA TRP A 134 3.13 2.30 -1.60
C TRP A 134 4.11 3.02 -2.53
N TRP A 135 3.54 3.71 -3.52
CA TRP A 135 4.24 4.51 -4.52
C TRP A 135 3.77 5.96 -4.44
N GLN A 136 4.66 6.87 -4.84
CA GLN A 136 4.39 8.30 -4.92
C GLN A 136 4.68 8.79 -6.34
N CYS A 137 3.80 9.62 -6.88
CA CYS A 137 3.99 10.16 -8.22
C CYS A 137 5.11 11.21 -8.22
N PRO A 138 6.06 11.14 -9.17
CA PRO A 138 7.10 12.15 -9.28
C PRO A 138 6.55 13.52 -9.71
N SER A 139 5.46 13.56 -10.47
CA SER A 139 4.85 14.82 -10.95
C SER A 139 3.95 15.51 -9.93
N ASN A 140 3.39 14.76 -8.97
CA ASN A 140 2.53 15.31 -7.94
C ASN A 140 2.67 14.49 -6.65
N PRO A 141 3.31 15.04 -5.60
CA PRO A 141 3.52 14.35 -4.33
C PRO A 141 2.24 13.88 -3.63
N HIS A 142 1.08 14.47 -3.94
CA HIS A 142 -0.21 14.06 -3.37
C HIS A 142 -0.77 12.78 -4.02
N HIS A 143 -0.29 12.40 -5.20
CA HIS A 143 -0.69 11.16 -5.84
C HIS A 143 0.05 9.98 -5.20
N VAL A 144 -0.60 9.36 -4.23
CA VAL A 144 -0.08 8.20 -3.49
C VAL A 144 -1.03 7.02 -3.67
N TRP A 145 -0.50 5.88 -4.10
CA TRP A 145 -1.27 4.65 -4.28
C TRP A 145 -0.44 3.43 -3.94
N ASP A 146 -1.11 2.32 -3.66
CA ASP A 146 -0.43 1.05 -3.46
C ASP A 146 -0.69 0.10 -4.65
N THR A 147 0.32 -0.67 -5.03
CA THR A 147 0.22 -1.76 -6.02
C THR A 147 1.37 -2.73 -5.81
N THR A 148 1.29 -3.92 -6.41
CA THR A 148 2.42 -4.86 -6.43
C THR A 148 3.57 -4.33 -7.29
N VAL A 149 4.82 -4.67 -6.91
CA VAL A 149 6.03 -4.27 -7.64
C VAL A 149 6.00 -4.74 -9.10
N ASN A 150 5.62 -6.00 -9.36
CA ASN A 150 5.52 -6.52 -10.72
C ASN A 150 4.48 -5.80 -11.60
N ASN A 151 3.38 -5.33 -11.02
CA ASN A 151 2.34 -4.62 -11.75
C ASN A 151 2.77 -3.17 -12.03
N ARG A 152 3.52 -2.56 -11.11
CA ARG A 152 4.05 -1.20 -11.26
C ARG A 152 4.86 -1.02 -12.54
N GLN A 153 5.56 -2.07 -12.99
CA GLN A 153 6.33 -2.07 -14.24
C GLN A 153 5.49 -1.73 -15.48
N ARG A 154 4.20 -2.10 -15.47
CA ARG A 154 3.29 -1.93 -16.60
C ARG A 154 2.26 -0.83 -16.37
N SER A 155 2.31 -0.16 -15.22
CA SER A 155 1.30 0.80 -14.80
C SER A 155 1.95 2.13 -14.39
N ASN A 156 1.52 3.22 -15.00
CA ASN A 156 1.86 4.58 -14.59
C ASN A 156 1.01 5.04 -13.40
N CYS A 157 1.30 6.24 -12.89
CA CYS A 157 0.50 6.88 -11.86
C CYS A 157 -1.00 6.85 -12.25
N PRO A 158 -1.85 6.15 -11.47
CA PRO A 158 -3.25 5.97 -11.83
C PRO A 158 -4.02 7.30 -11.74
N PHE A 159 -3.59 8.24 -10.92
CA PHE A 159 -4.18 9.58 -10.82
C PHE A 159 -3.93 10.38 -12.11
N CYS A 160 -2.67 10.45 -12.56
CA CYS A 160 -2.31 11.17 -13.80
C CYS A 160 -2.98 10.53 -15.03
N ALA A 161 -3.10 9.20 -15.06
CA ALA A 161 -3.76 8.50 -16.15
C ALA A 161 -5.31 8.57 -16.08
N GLY A 162 -5.90 9.27 -15.11
CA GLY A 162 -7.35 9.31 -14.87
C GLY A 162 -7.96 7.96 -14.46
N ARG A 163 -7.14 6.93 -14.28
CA ARG A 163 -7.53 5.54 -13.98
C ARG A 163 -7.88 5.33 -12.51
N PHE A 164 -7.39 6.18 -11.60
CA PHE A 164 -7.76 6.12 -10.19
C PHE A 164 -9.26 6.36 -10.00
N HIS A 165 -9.91 7.16 -10.86
CA HIS A 165 -11.37 7.32 -10.81
C HIS A 165 -12.14 6.02 -11.11
N ARG A 166 -11.57 5.08 -11.88
CA ARG A 166 -12.17 3.76 -12.20
C ARG A 166 -11.71 2.63 -11.28
N ALA A 167 -10.50 2.69 -10.71
CA ALA A 167 -9.94 1.61 -9.91
C ALA A 167 -10.35 1.62 -8.42
N ILE A 168 -10.93 2.70 -7.90
CA ILE A 168 -11.50 2.71 -6.54
C ILE A 168 -12.93 2.13 -6.54
N GLY A 169 -13.07 0.88 -6.97
CA GLY A 169 -14.28 0.06 -6.75
C GLY A 169 -14.27 -0.67 -5.41
N SER A 170 -13.16 -0.60 -4.66
CA SER A 170 -12.93 -1.43 -3.48
C SER A 170 -12.92 -0.55 -2.23
N ARG A 171 -14.01 -0.57 -1.44
CA ARG A 171 -14.22 -0.21 0.00
C ARG A 171 -13.47 0.98 0.66
N HIS A 172 -12.27 1.35 0.24
CA HIS A 172 -11.43 2.44 0.73
C HIS A 172 -11.88 3.85 0.28
N ARG A 173 -12.71 3.98 -0.77
CA ARG A 173 -13.26 5.29 -1.22
C ARG A 173 -14.04 6.03 -0.12
N TRP A 174 -14.53 5.29 0.86
CA TRP A 174 -15.51 5.78 1.83
C TRP A 174 -14.90 6.20 3.17
N GLN A 175 -13.59 6.00 3.36
CA GLN A 175 -12.91 6.22 4.64
C GLN A 175 -12.00 7.44 4.62
N ASP A 176 -11.35 7.73 3.49
CA ASP A 176 -10.42 8.86 3.39
C ASP A 176 -11.15 10.21 3.17
N PRO A 177 -10.65 11.31 3.76
CA PRO A 177 -11.21 12.64 3.56
C PRO A 177 -11.18 13.14 2.11
N ILE A 178 -12.10 14.04 1.78
CA ILE A 178 -12.18 14.68 0.46
C ILE A 178 -10.96 15.56 0.21
N SER A 179 -10.40 16.19 1.24
CA SER A 179 -9.16 16.97 1.11
C SER A 179 -7.98 16.16 0.58
N LEU A 180 -7.88 14.89 0.98
CA LEU A 180 -6.82 13.98 0.55
C LEU A 180 -7.09 13.42 -0.86
N THR A 181 -8.34 13.04 -1.12
CA THR A 181 -8.71 12.34 -2.37
C THR A 181 -9.03 13.29 -3.52
N HIS A 182 -9.48 14.50 -3.23
CA HIS A 182 -9.91 15.54 -4.19
C HIS A 182 -9.46 16.94 -3.75
N PRO A 183 -8.15 17.21 -3.63
CA PRO A 183 -7.63 18.50 -3.15
C PRO A 183 -8.09 19.69 -4.00
N HIS A 184 -8.33 19.50 -5.30
CA HIS A 184 -8.84 20.54 -6.20
C HIS A 184 -10.26 21.04 -5.85
N LEU A 185 -11.01 20.29 -5.04
CA LEU A 185 -12.35 20.69 -4.57
C LEU A 185 -12.30 21.49 -3.26
N VAL A 186 -11.17 21.49 -2.55
CA VAL A 186 -11.01 22.24 -1.29
C VAL A 186 -11.17 23.75 -1.49
N PRO A 187 -10.62 24.38 -2.55
CA PRO A 187 -10.82 25.81 -2.80
C PRO A 187 -12.28 26.17 -3.10
N GLU A 188 -13.08 25.23 -3.61
CA GLU A 188 -14.51 25.44 -3.86
C GLU A 188 -15.37 25.22 -2.60
N TRP A 189 -14.77 24.89 -1.45
CA TRP A 189 -15.51 24.75 -0.19
C TRP A 189 -15.93 26.13 0.32
N HIS A 190 -17.22 26.33 0.58
CA HIS A 190 -17.68 27.64 1.03
C HIS A 190 -17.08 27.98 2.41
N PRO A 191 -16.49 29.19 2.58
CA PRO A 191 -15.69 29.54 3.77
C PRO A 191 -16.50 29.58 5.08
N THR A 192 -17.74 30.09 5.04
CA THR A 192 -18.54 30.33 6.26
C THR A 192 -19.81 29.49 6.37
N ARG A 193 -20.41 29.03 5.26
CA ARG A 193 -21.73 28.38 5.25
C ARG A 193 -21.73 26.90 5.65
N ASN A 194 -20.56 26.30 5.86
CA ASN A 194 -20.43 24.89 6.27
C ASN A 194 -20.24 24.72 7.79
N GLY A 195 -20.33 25.81 8.57
CA GLY A 195 -20.15 25.77 10.02
C GLY A 195 -18.81 25.15 10.40
N ARG A 196 -18.84 24.15 11.29
CA ARG A 196 -17.62 23.43 11.76
C ARG A 196 -17.15 22.31 10.83
N ILE A 197 -17.82 22.09 9.70
CA ILE A 197 -17.57 20.95 8.82
C ILE A 197 -16.42 21.28 7.89
N SER A 198 -15.30 20.58 8.05
CA SER A 198 -14.13 20.77 7.21
C SER A 198 -14.00 19.70 6.11
N PRO A 199 -13.28 19.99 5.02
CA PRO A 199 -12.91 19.01 4.00
C PRO A 199 -12.12 17.79 4.55
N ASN A 200 -11.55 17.89 5.75
CA ASN A 200 -10.83 16.79 6.41
C ASN A 200 -11.78 15.81 7.11
N GLN A 201 -13.06 16.17 7.30
CA GLN A 201 -14.04 15.38 8.06
C GLN A 201 -15.07 14.67 7.16
N VAL A 202 -15.02 14.89 5.85
CA VAL A 202 -16.03 14.39 4.92
C VAL A 202 -15.37 13.56 3.85
N THR A 203 -15.86 12.35 3.61
CA THR A 203 -15.28 11.45 2.60
C THR A 203 -15.83 11.75 1.22
N ALA A 204 -15.08 11.37 0.17
CA ALA A 204 -15.44 11.66 -1.22
C ALA A 204 -16.80 11.09 -1.63
N GLY A 205 -17.25 10.01 -0.99
CA GLY A 205 -18.53 9.37 -1.26
C GLY A 205 -19.71 9.91 -0.45
N SER A 206 -19.51 10.92 0.38
CA SER A 206 -20.54 11.39 1.29
C SER A 206 -21.79 11.91 0.55
N LYS A 207 -22.97 11.52 1.06
CA LYS A 207 -24.27 12.08 0.63
C LYS A 207 -24.58 13.42 1.32
N ARG A 208 -23.71 13.88 2.22
CA ARG A 208 -23.89 15.13 2.96
C ARG A 208 -23.88 16.33 2.03
N LEU A 209 -24.87 17.20 2.21
CA LEU A 209 -25.00 18.47 1.52
C LEU A 209 -23.98 19.46 2.07
N ILE A 210 -23.15 19.98 1.19
CA ILE A 210 -22.12 20.98 1.50
C ILE A 210 -22.36 22.20 0.60
N TRP A 211 -22.12 23.38 1.15
CA TRP A 211 -22.07 24.63 0.41
C TRP A 211 -20.75 24.74 -0.34
N TRP A 212 -20.86 24.96 -1.63
CA TRP A 212 -19.75 25.18 -2.54
C TRP A 212 -19.77 26.63 -3.01
N GLN A 213 -18.60 27.19 -3.24
CA GLN A 213 -18.41 28.50 -3.84
C GLN A 213 -17.68 28.33 -5.18
N CYS A 214 -18.16 29.00 -6.23
CA CYS A 214 -17.60 28.81 -7.56
C CYS A 214 -16.24 29.49 -7.65
N ALA A 215 -15.26 28.78 -8.19
CA ALA A 215 -13.94 29.35 -8.46
C ALA A 215 -13.97 30.44 -9.56
N LEU A 216 -14.96 30.43 -10.45
CA LEU A 216 -15.08 31.40 -11.55
C LEU A 216 -15.83 32.68 -11.16
N ASN A 217 -16.84 32.55 -10.29
CA ASN A 217 -17.63 33.68 -9.80
C ASN A 217 -17.90 33.47 -8.29
N PRO A 218 -17.22 34.22 -7.41
CA PRO A 218 -17.40 34.11 -5.96
C PRO A 218 -18.84 34.31 -5.49
N ASP A 219 -19.68 35.02 -6.24
CA ASP A 219 -21.11 35.23 -5.92
C ASP A 219 -21.94 33.95 -6.08
N HIS A 220 -21.42 32.99 -6.85
CA HIS A 220 -22.08 31.72 -7.06
C HIS A 220 -21.81 30.77 -5.90
N ALA A 221 -22.74 30.74 -4.95
CA ALA A 221 -22.79 29.75 -3.88
C ALA A 221 -23.96 28.78 -4.11
N TRP A 222 -23.69 27.48 -4.02
CA TRP A 222 -24.76 26.46 -4.14
C TRP A 222 -24.50 25.27 -3.22
N GLN A 223 -25.57 24.57 -2.88
CA GLN A 223 -25.50 23.37 -2.04
C GLN A 223 -25.65 22.12 -2.91
N THR A 224 -24.76 21.13 -2.73
CA THR A 224 -24.90 19.82 -3.39
C THR A 224 -24.18 18.73 -2.60
N PRO A 225 -24.59 17.45 -2.71
CA PRO A 225 -23.90 16.35 -2.03
C PRO A 225 -22.46 16.21 -2.49
N VAL A 226 -21.55 15.89 -1.56
CA VAL A 226 -20.12 15.70 -1.88
C VAL A 226 -19.89 14.68 -2.99
N HIS A 227 -20.58 13.54 -2.97
CA HIS A 227 -20.43 12.52 -4.01
C HIS A 227 -20.79 13.03 -5.41
N ARG A 228 -21.67 14.05 -5.56
CA ARG A 228 -21.98 14.60 -6.88
C ARG A 228 -20.81 15.40 -7.45
N ARG A 229 -20.04 16.05 -6.58
CA ARG A 229 -18.84 16.81 -6.95
C ARG A 229 -17.67 15.89 -7.28
N THR A 230 -17.51 14.80 -6.55
CA THR A 230 -16.39 13.85 -6.71
C THR A 230 -16.64 12.78 -7.78
N LEU A 231 -17.84 12.17 -7.82
CA LEU A 231 -18.17 11.06 -8.72
C LEU A 231 -18.76 11.54 -10.04
N THR A 232 -19.77 12.41 -9.96
CA THR A 232 -20.48 12.91 -11.16
C THR A 232 -19.88 14.18 -11.74
N ARG A 233 -18.87 14.76 -11.07
CA ARG A 233 -18.18 16.00 -11.46
C ARG A 233 -19.15 17.14 -11.80
N SER A 234 -20.20 17.29 -11.00
CA SER A 234 -21.20 18.33 -11.20
C SER A 234 -20.57 19.72 -11.06
N THR A 235 -20.63 20.54 -12.10
CA THR A 235 -20.12 21.92 -12.11
C THR A 235 -21.10 22.90 -11.44
N CYS A 236 -20.67 24.15 -11.25
CA CYS A 236 -21.54 25.23 -10.75
C CYS A 236 -22.82 25.32 -11.62
N PRO A 237 -24.02 25.15 -11.02
CA PRO A 237 -25.27 25.18 -11.77
C PRO A 237 -25.61 26.57 -12.28
N LEU A 238 -25.19 27.63 -11.56
CA LEU A 238 -25.43 29.03 -11.95
C LEU A 238 -24.66 29.38 -13.23
N CYS A 239 -23.35 29.12 -13.28
CA CYS A 239 -22.54 29.30 -14.50
C CYS A 239 -23.08 28.47 -15.68
N ARG A 240 -23.55 27.25 -15.42
CA ARG A 240 -24.14 26.39 -16.46
C ARG A 240 -25.40 27.01 -17.05
N ASN A 241 -26.26 27.58 -16.21
CA ASN A 241 -27.52 28.18 -16.63
C ASN A 241 -27.28 29.52 -17.37
N GLU A 242 -26.36 30.34 -16.89
CA GLU A 242 -25.96 31.58 -17.60
C GLU A 242 -25.43 31.28 -18.99
N ARG A 243 -24.52 30.30 -19.11
CA ARG A 243 -24.00 29.89 -20.42
C ARG A 243 -25.11 29.40 -21.34
N ARG A 244 -26.12 28.70 -20.81
CA ARG A 244 -27.28 28.26 -21.59
C ARG A 244 -28.10 29.45 -22.09
N ARG A 245 -28.41 30.42 -21.22
CA ARG A 245 -29.16 31.64 -21.58
C ARG A 245 -28.44 32.43 -22.67
N VAL A 246 -27.12 32.61 -22.56
CA VAL A 246 -26.32 33.28 -23.59
C VAL A 246 -26.42 32.53 -24.92
N LEU A 247 -26.31 31.20 -24.90
CA LEU A 247 -26.44 30.38 -26.12
C LEU A 247 -27.84 30.47 -26.74
N GLU A 248 -28.91 30.52 -25.94
CA GLU A 248 -30.28 30.71 -26.42
C GLU A 248 -30.45 32.09 -27.07
N LEU A 249 -30.01 33.16 -26.39
CA LEU A 249 -30.05 34.53 -26.93
C LEU A 249 -29.24 34.69 -28.23
N THR A 250 -28.08 34.03 -28.33
CA THR A 250 -27.28 34.05 -29.58
C THR A 250 -27.95 33.31 -30.73
N ARG A 251 -28.74 32.26 -30.45
CA ARG A 251 -29.52 31.53 -31.46
C ARG A 251 -30.71 32.33 -31.94
N GLU A 252 -31.35 33.09 -31.05
CA GLU A 252 -32.44 34.01 -31.40
C GLU A 252 -31.94 35.19 -32.25
N LYS A 253 -30.75 35.73 -31.93
CA LYS A 253 -30.15 36.86 -32.66
C LYS A 253 -29.52 36.47 -34.01
N ASN A 254 -29.16 35.21 -34.20
CA ASN A 254 -28.58 34.72 -35.46
C ASN A 254 -29.16 33.35 -35.85
N PRO A 255 -30.42 33.29 -36.32
CA PRO A 255 -31.07 32.05 -36.71
C PRO A 255 -30.36 31.46 -37.92
N GLN A 256 -29.59 30.40 -37.71
CA GLN A 256 -28.98 29.64 -38.80
C GLN A 256 -30.10 29.02 -39.67
N PRO A 257 -30.00 29.06 -41.01
CA PRO A 257 -30.99 28.42 -41.86
C PRO A 257 -31.01 26.92 -41.53
N ARG A 258 -32.20 26.39 -41.25
CA ARG A 258 -32.39 24.95 -41.04
C ARG A 258 -31.88 24.23 -42.28
N LYS A 259 -30.74 23.53 -42.18
CA LYS A 259 -30.29 22.63 -43.24
C LYS A 259 -31.42 21.61 -43.45
N SER A 260 -32.13 21.75 -44.57
CA SER A 260 -33.13 20.77 -45.00
C SER A 260 -32.41 19.42 -45.01
N ARG A 261 -32.94 18.49 -44.23
CA ARG A 261 -32.42 17.13 -44.16
C ARG A 261 -32.81 16.50 -45.49
N PHE A 262 -31.98 16.65 -46.52
CA PHE A 262 -32.11 15.86 -47.74
C PHE A 262 -32.05 14.39 -47.30
N LEU A 263 -33.21 13.76 -47.28
CA LEU A 263 -33.34 12.32 -47.10
C LEU A 263 -32.56 11.70 -48.25
N ARG A 264 -31.40 11.10 -47.95
CA ARG A 264 -30.70 10.27 -48.94
C ARG A 264 -31.69 9.19 -49.40
N PRO A 265 -31.93 9.01 -50.70
CA PRO A 265 -32.81 7.95 -51.17
C PRO A 265 -32.27 6.61 -50.68
N ARG A 266 -33.15 5.77 -50.13
CA ARG A 266 -32.77 4.41 -49.71
C ARG A 266 -32.27 3.65 -50.95
N PRO A 267 -31.16 2.89 -50.85
CA PRO A 267 -30.73 2.03 -51.94
C PRO A 267 -31.83 1.00 -52.25
N ARG A 268 -32.12 0.79 -53.54
CA ARG A 268 -33.08 -0.23 -53.98
C ARG A 268 -32.59 -1.61 -53.52
N PRO A 269 -33.48 -2.49 -53.03
CA PRO A 269 -33.10 -3.87 -52.73
C PRO A 269 -32.71 -4.60 -54.04
N PRO A 270 -31.78 -5.57 -53.98
CA PRO A 270 -31.38 -6.34 -55.15
C PRO A 270 -32.56 -7.17 -55.68
N ALA A 271 -32.64 -7.27 -57.01
CA ALA A 271 -33.67 -8.03 -57.71
C ALA A 271 -33.59 -9.52 -57.32
N ASN A 272 -34.73 -10.07 -56.95
CA ASN A 272 -34.88 -11.49 -56.63
C ASN A 272 -34.78 -12.31 -57.93
N PRO A 273 -33.98 -13.39 -58.01
CA PRO A 273 -33.96 -14.24 -59.19
C PRO A 273 -35.27 -15.02 -59.27
N LEU A 274 -35.97 -14.92 -60.41
CA LEU A 274 -37.16 -15.71 -60.71
C LEU A 274 -36.77 -17.20 -60.81
N LEU A 275 -37.41 -18.03 -59.99
CA LEU A 275 -37.40 -19.49 -60.15
C LEU A 275 -38.35 -19.90 -61.30
N PRO A 276 -37.98 -20.89 -62.13
CA PRO A 276 -38.83 -21.39 -63.20
C PRO A 276 -39.66 -22.60 -62.75
N TRP A 277 -40.98 -22.50 -62.87
CA TRP A 277 -41.98 -23.59 -62.85
C TRP A 277 -43.28 -22.96 -63.42
N GLU A 278 -44.13 -23.52 -64.29
CA GLU A 278 -44.45 -24.83 -64.87
C GLU A 278 -45.18 -24.54 -66.22
N THR A 279 -44.96 -25.28 -67.32
CA THR A 279 -45.86 -26.34 -67.86
C THR A 279 -47.36 -26.05 -67.62
N SER A 280 -48.29 -25.95 -68.60
CA SER A 280 -48.60 -26.86 -69.71
C SER A 280 -49.81 -26.37 -70.55
N HIS A 281 -50.00 -27.01 -71.72
CA HIS A 281 -51.28 -27.36 -72.42
C HIS A 281 -51.79 -26.47 -73.56
N PRO A 282 -52.56 -27.04 -74.52
CA PRO A 282 -52.99 -28.44 -74.68
C PRO A 282 -52.27 -29.24 -75.77
#